data_AF-A0A2H5F3G2-F1
#
_entry.id   AF-A0A2H5F3G2-F1
#
_cell.length_a   1.000
_cell.length_b   1.000
_cell.length_c   1.000
_cell.angle_alpha   90.00
_cell.angle_beta   90.00
_cell.angle_gamma   90.00
#
_symmetry.space_group_name_H-M   'P 1'
#
loop_
_entity.id
_entity.type
_entity.pdbx_description
1 polymer ?
#
loop_
_entity_poly.entity_id
_entity_poly.type
_entity_poly.pdbx_seq_one_letter_code
_entity_poly.pdbx_strand_id
1 'polypeptide(L)' 'MNQFLRQLVNRLTNRGINKGINHLAKRGSGGKSTPASRQQAKVTRDAVKRARQAARITRRLGK' A
#
# COMPACT_ATOMS: atom_id res chain seq x y z
N MET A 1 1.42 31.07 12.10
CA MET A 1 0.16 30.36 11.77
C MET A 1 0.42 29.29 10.70
N ASN A 2 0.78 28.05 11.07
CA ASN A 2 0.76 26.93 10.10
C ASN A 2 0.70 25.53 10.73
N GLN A 3 0.46 25.42 12.03
CA GLN A 3 0.37 24.12 12.71
C GLN A 3 -0.97 23.45 12.46
N PHE A 4 -2.05 24.24 12.36
CA PHE A 4 -3.40 23.73 12.11
C PHE A 4 -3.53 23.11 10.72
N LEU A 5 -3.04 23.80 9.69
CA LEU A 5 -3.03 23.28 8.32
C LEU A 5 -2.19 22.01 8.20
N ARG A 6 -1.01 21.98 8.85
CA ARG A 6 -0.19 20.78 8.94
C ARG A 6 -0.90 19.61 9.64
N GLN A 7 -1.58 19.87 10.75
CA GLN A 7 -2.32 18.82 11.45
C GLN A 7 -3.53 18.34 10.65
N LEU A 8 -4.22 19.24 9.95
CA LEU A 8 -5.35 18.91 9.09
C LEU A 8 -4.88 18.07 7.90
N VAL A 9 -3.83 18.48 7.20
CA VAL A 9 -3.22 17.69 6.12
C VAL A 9 -2.73 16.35 6.64
N ASN A 10 -2.02 16.29 7.77
CA ASN A 10 -1.55 15.02 8.33
C ASN A 10 -2.71 14.09 8.70
N ARG A 11 -3.81 14.62 9.26
CA ARG A 11 -5.01 13.82 9.58
C ARG A 11 -5.76 13.38 8.33
N LEU A 12 -5.87 14.24 7.32
CA LEU A 12 -6.52 13.94 6.04
C LEU A 12 -5.70 12.98 5.19
N THR A 13 -4.38 13.11 5.17
CA THR A 13 -3.47 12.19 4.51
C THR A 13 -3.46 10.86 5.23
N ASN A 14 -3.37 10.82 6.57
CA ASN A 14 -3.41 9.54 7.30
C ASN A 14 -4.78 8.85 7.15
N ARG A 15 -5.90 9.59 7.24
CA ARG A 15 -7.23 8.99 7.04
C ARG A 15 -7.54 8.71 5.57
N GLY A 16 -7.06 9.53 4.65
CA GLY A 16 -7.30 9.47 3.21
C GLY A 16 -6.44 8.45 2.51
N ILE A 17 -5.19 8.24 2.94
CA ILE A 17 -4.37 7.11 2.51
C ILE A 17 -4.89 5.82 3.15
N ASN A 18 -5.22 5.79 4.44
CA ASN A 18 -5.75 4.55 5.04
C ASN A 18 -7.11 4.18 4.47
N LYS A 19 -8.04 5.11 4.28
CA LYS A 19 -9.30 4.85 3.58
C LYS A 19 -9.10 4.65 2.09
N GLY A 20 -8.21 5.39 1.45
CA GLY A 20 -7.94 5.30 0.01
C GLY A 20 -7.29 3.98 -0.34
N ILE A 21 -6.23 3.57 0.35
CA ILE A 21 -5.62 2.24 0.25
C ILE A 21 -6.59 1.17 0.73
N ASN A 22 -7.32 1.33 1.84
CA ASN A 22 -8.29 0.31 2.24
C ASN A 22 -9.47 0.23 1.25
N HIS A 23 -9.84 1.31 0.57
CA HIS A 23 -10.90 1.33 -0.43
C HIS A 23 -10.38 0.90 -1.81
N LEU A 24 -9.12 1.15 -2.16
CA LEU A 24 -8.44 0.64 -3.35
C LEU A 24 -8.07 -0.84 -3.18
N ALA A 25 -7.68 -1.24 -1.98
CA ALA A 25 -7.51 -2.63 -1.59
C ALA A 25 -8.87 -3.30 -1.41
N LYS A 26 -9.93 -2.65 -0.92
CA LYS A 26 -11.26 -3.27 -0.89
C LYS A 26 -11.95 -3.25 -2.26
N ARG A 27 -11.61 -2.31 -3.15
CA ARG A 27 -12.08 -2.29 -4.55
C ARG A 27 -11.22 -3.18 -5.46
N GLY A 28 -9.96 -3.41 -5.10
CA GLY A 28 -9.02 -4.31 -5.78
C GLY A 28 -8.90 -5.71 -5.13
N SER A 29 -9.42 -5.90 -3.92
CA SER A 29 -9.31 -7.13 -3.11
C SER A 29 -10.58 -7.47 -2.32
N GLY A 30 -11.64 -6.67 -2.38
CA GLY A 30 -12.92 -6.90 -1.69
C GLY A 30 -14.12 -7.02 -2.62
N GLY A 31 -13.92 -7.01 -3.94
CA GLY A 31 -14.96 -7.29 -4.93
C GLY A 31 -14.85 -8.72 -5.46
N LYS A 32 -15.29 -9.70 -4.67
CA LYS A 32 -15.43 -11.13 -5.02
C LYS A 32 -14.11 -11.80 -5.49
N SER A 33 -13.76 -12.91 -4.87
CA SER A 33 -12.68 -13.82 -5.32
C SER A 33 -13.05 -14.44 -6.68
N THR A 34 -13.02 -13.67 -7.75
CA THR A 34 -13.12 -14.19 -9.11
C THR A 34 -11.82 -14.94 -9.44
N PRO A 35 -11.85 -16.04 -10.21
CA PRO A 35 -10.64 -16.79 -10.59
C PRO A 35 -9.54 -15.91 -11.20
N ALA A 36 -9.94 -14.88 -11.95
CA ALA A 36 -9.05 -13.86 -12.51
C ALA A 36 -8.27 -13.07 -11.43
N SER A 37 -8.90 -12.77 -10.29
CA SER A 37 -8.26 -12.04 -9.19
C SER A 37 -7.17 -12.86 -8.48
N ARG A 38 -7.31 -14.19 -8.42
CA ARG A 38 -6.26 -15.08 -7.85
C ARG A 38 -5.00 -15.09 -8.70
N GLN A 39 -5.15 -15.06 -10.03
CA GLN A 39 -4.02 -15.01 -10.95
C GLN A 39 -3.30 -13.65 -10.84
N GLN A 40 -4.05 -12.56 -10.81
CA GLN A 40 -3.49 -11.21 -10.58
C GLN A 40 -2.74 -11.16 -9.24
N ALA A 41 -3.34 -11.68 -8.16
CA ALA A 41 -2.74 -11.69 -6.83
C ALA A 41 -1.44 -12.51 -6.77
N LYS A 42 -1.30 -13.60 -7.54
CA LYS A 42 -0.05 -14.35 -7.65
C LYS A 42 1.05 -13.51 -8.30
N VAL A 43 0.77 -12.90 -9.44
CA VAL A 43 1.72 -12.03 -10.16
C VAL A 43 2.15 -10.86 -9.28
N THR A 44 1.21 -10.22 -8.58
CA THR A 44 1.51 -9.12 -7.66
C THR A 44 2.34 -9.61 -6.45
N ARG A 45 2.05 -10.78 -5.89
CA ARG A 45 2.83 -11.35 -4.77
C ARG A 45 4.28 -11.59 -5.15
N ASP A 46 4.55 -12.10 -6.34
CA ASP A 46 5.92 -12.40 -6.76
C ASP A 46 6.72 -11.12 -7.04
N ALA A 47 6.10 -10.11 -7.65
CA ALA A 47 6.68 -8.77 -7.77
C ALA A 47 6.99 -8.16 -6.40
N VAL A 48 6.05 -8.23 -5.45
CA VAL A 48 6.23 -7.73 -4.08
C VAL A 48 7.33 -8.49 -3.34
N LYS A 49 7.46 -9.81 -3.52
CA LYS A 49 8.53 -10.61 -2.89
C LYS A 49 9.91 -10.16 -3.37
N ARG A 50 10.10 -9.98 -4.67
CA ARG A 50 11.37 -9.49 -5.25
C ARG A 50 11.69 -8.08 -4.75
N ALA A 51 10.70 -7.19 -4.74
CA ALA A 51 10.86 -5.84 -4.19
C ALA A 51 11.24 -5.85 -2.70
N ARG A 52 10.62 -6.72 -1.88
CA ARG A 52 10.97 -6.89 -0.46
C ARG A 52 12.40 -7.43 -0.28
N GLN A 53 12.85 -8.34 -1.13
CA GLN A 53 14.22 -8.86 -1.09
C GLN A 53 15.23 -7.77 -1.40
N ALA A 54 15.02 -7.01 -2.48
CA ALA A 54 15.85 -5.87 -2.83
C ALA A 54 15.88 -4.83 -1.70
N ALA A 55 14.70 -4.44 -1.19
CA ALA A 55 14.60 -3.49 -0.08
C ALA A 55 15.29 -3.98 1.20
N ARG A 56 15.29 -5.29 1.49
CA ARG A 56 16.02 -5.87 2.64
C ARG A 56 17.54 -5.75 2.46
N ILE A 57 18.04 -5.96 1.25
CA ILE A 57 19.46 -5.80 0.93
C ILE A 57 19.83 -4.32 1.09
N THR A 58 19.08 -3.42 0.45
CA THR A 58 19.28 -1.97 0.58
C THR A 58 19.23 -1.50 2.03
N ARG A 59 18.27 -2.01 2.83
CA ARG A 59 18.15 -1.69 4.26
C ARG A 59 19.34 -2.18 5.10
N ARG A 60 20.00 -3.27 4.70
CA ARG A 60 21.20 -3.78 5.39
C ARG A 60 22.46 -3.02 4.99
N LEU A 61 22.53 -2.52 3.76
CA LEU A 61 23.65 -1.74 3.24
C LEU A 61 23.62 -0.27 3.71
N GLY A 62 22.42 0.27 3.97
CA GLY A 62 22.24 1.63 4.48
C GLY A 62 22.21 1.76 6.00
N LYS A 63 22.54 0.70 6.74
CA LYS A 63 22.83 0.73 8.17
C LYS A 63 24.33 0.67 8.36
#